data_AF-A0A8X8FSV0-F1
#
_entry.id   AF-A0A8X8FSV0-F1
#
_cell.length_a   1.000
_cell.length_b   1.000
_cell.length_c   1.000
_cell.angle_alpha   90.00
_cell.angle_beta   90.00
_cell.angle_gamma   90.00
#
_symmetry.space_group_name_H-M   'P 1'
#
loop_
_entity.id
_entity.type
_entity.pdbx_description
1 polymer ?
#
loop_
_entity_poly.entity_id
_entity_poly.type
_entity_poly.pdbx_seq_one_letter_code
_entity_poly.pdbx_strand_id
1 'polypeptide(L)'
;MVTAGLAVLAGIAGLLLALAVLWPLRARGRAGFLVACLSIGLASASLYLLVGDPRAAQEPAAPSLAELRDGVQALEQALEREPQRADGWVLLGRSRGELGQLDAAAAAYSRAAALAPDDAGVLVEAAQARAQADPEKHFDDRALGWLQHALQVQPDAERAAWLLGIALRQRGRDAEAVAVWSALLPRLQPGAAAALQQQLVIARAAAGAKAPAASSGALQENATPLLSIGIALPPGFDPAQWPQGAALFVLARAPGGPPMPVAVRRYPLQALPASVTLSDADSPMPTQPLSSHAQVEVLARLSRTGTASHAEGDLESAPVTVQLPQRSELKLQLR
;
A
#
# COMPACT_ATOMS: atom_id res chain seq x y z
N MET A 1 30.00 0.84 7.24
CA MET A 1 31.10 0.44 8.16
C MET A 1 30.91 -0.94 8.80
N VAL A 2 29.68 -1.46 8.95
CA VAL A 2 29.42 -2.80 9.56
C VAL A 2 29.80 -3.98 8.64
N THR A 3 29.74 -3.78 7.32
CA THR A 3 30.02 -4.83 6.31
C THR A 3 31.49 -5.26 6.25
N ALA A 4 32.42 -4.33 6.47
CA ALA A 4 33.86 -4.63 6.47
C ALA A 4 34.26 -5.55 7.63
N GLY A 5 33.67 -5.38 8.82
CA GLY A 5 33.99 -6.19 10.00
C GLY A 5 33.62 -7.67 9.86
N LEU A 6 32.49 -7.97 9.21
CA LEU A 6 32.04 -9.34 8.96
C LEU A 6 32.94 -10.09 7.96
N ALA A 7 33.40 -9.40 6.91
CA ALA A 7 34.31 -9.99 5.94
C ALA A 7 35.69 -10.32 6.56
N VAL A 8 36.20 -9.44 7.42
CA VAL A 8 37.46 -9.69 8.15
C VAL A 8 37.31 -10.88 9.12
N LEU A 9 36.20 -10.97 9.85
CA LEU A 9 35.94 -12.10 10.75
C LEU A 9 35.81 -13.44 10.01
N ALA A 10 35.14 -13.45 8.85
CA ALA A 10 35.03 -14.63 8.01
C ALA A 10 36.41 -15.07 7.46
N GLY A 11 37.25 -14.12 7.05
CA GLY A 11 38.63 -14.39 6.63
C GLY A 11 39.50 -14.97 7.73
N ILE A 12 39.40 -14.43 8.96
CA ILE A 12 40.12 -14.94 10.14
C ILE A 12 39.64 -16.35 10.49
N ALA A 13 38.34 -16.60 10.48
CA ALA A 13 37.76 -17.92 10.77
C ALA A 13 38.23 -18.98 9.74
N GLY A 14 38.24 -18.63 8.45
CA GLY A 14 38.75 -19.51 7.39
C GLY A 14 40.24 -19.84 7.56
N LEU A 15 41.05 -18.84 7.93
CA LEU A 15 42.48 -19.01 8.17
C LEU A 15 42.77 -19.90 9.39
N LEU A 16 42.02 -19.73 10.49
CA LEU A 16 42.12 -20.56 11.67
C LEU A 16 41.71 -22.01 11.39
N LEU A 17 40.66 -22.22 10.59
CA LEU A 17 40.19 -23.55 10.21
C LEU A 17 41.22 -24.26 9.31
N ALA A 18 41.79 -23.56 8.33
CA ALA A 18 42.87 -24.08 7.49
C ALA A 18 44.11 -24.44 8.33
N LEU A 19 44.50 -23.60 9.28
CA LEU A 19 45.61 -23.88 10.20
C LEU A 19 45.34 -25.11 11.07
N ALA A 20 44.12 -25.27 11.60
CA ALA A 20 43.73 -26.42 12.41
C ALA A 20 43.73 -27.73 11.61
N VAL A 21 43.22 -27.72 10.38
CA VAL A 21 43.16 -28.89 9.49
C VAL A 21 44.55 -29.30 9.00
N LEU A 22 45.45 -28.34 8.75
CA LEU A 22 46.80 -28.60 8.26
C LEU A 22 47.81 -28.84 9.39
N TRP A 23 47.50 -28.47 10.63
CA TRP A 23 48.35 -28.65 11.81
C TRP A 23 48.97 -30.07 11.94
N PRO A 24 48.24 -31.17 11.68
CA PRO A 24 48.79 -32.52 11.78
C PRO A 24 49.91 -32.81 10.77
N LEU A 25 49.94 -32.11 9.62
CA LEU A 25 50.97 -32.28 8.60
C LEU A 25 52.33 -31.74 9.05
N ARG A 26 52.36 -30.87 10.07
CA ARG A 26 53.61 -30.37 10.66
C ARG A 26 54.44 -31.47 11.32
N ALA A 27 53.80 -32.55 11.80
CA ALA A 27 54.48 -33.72 12.37
C ALA A 27 55.25 -34.53 11.31
N ARG A 28 54.89 -34.43 10.03
CA ARG A 28 55.54 -35.13 8.91
C ARG A 28 56.67 -34.30 8.24
N GLY A 29 56.80 -33.03 8.59
CA GLY A 29 57.87 -32.15 8.10
C GLY A 29 57.38 -30.71 7.85
N ARG A 30 58.19 -29.73 8.24
CA ARG A 30 57.85 -28.29 8.11
C ARG A 30 57.64 -27.85 6.67
N ALA A 31 58.37 -28.45 5.72
CA ALA A 31 58.25 -28.13 4.29
C ALA A 31 56.87 -28.49 3.71
N GLY A 32 56.33 -29.67 4.05
CA GLY A 32 55.03 -30.12 3.56
C GLY A 32 53.87 -29.24 4.05
N PHE A 33 53.95 -28.77 5.31
CA PHE A 33 52.99 -27.83 5.86
C PHE A 33 53.01 -26.48 5.13
N LEU A 34 54.20 -25.92 4.86
CA LEU A 34 54.34 -24.65 4.15
C LEU A 34 53.83 -24.74 2.71
N VAL A 35 54.11 -25.84 2.01
CA VAL A 35 53.58 -26.08 0.65
C VAL A 35 52.06 -26.19 0.64
N ALA A 36 51.46 -26.86 1.63
CA ALA A 36 50.00 -26.94 1.75
C ALA A 36 49.35 -25.57 2.01
N CYS A 37 49.92 -24.76 2.91
CA CYS A 37 49.42 -23.40 3.15
C CYS A 37 49.55 -22.52 1.89
N LEU A 38 50.70 -22.56 1.21
CA LEU A 38 50.92 -21.77 0.01
C LEU A 38 49.99 -22.18 -1.12
N SER A 39 49.77 -23.49 -1.32
CA SER A 39 48.86 -24.00 -2.36
C SER A 39 47.40 -23.62 -2.11
N ILE A 40 46.93 -23.60 -0.86
CA ILE A 40 45.57 -23.11 -0.53
C ILE A 40 45.45 -21.61 -0.78
N GLY A 41 46.47 -20.82 -0.41
CA GLY A 41 46.50 -19.39 -0.69
C GLY A 41 46.44 -19.09 -2.19
N LEU A 42 47.27 -19.79 -2.97
CA LEU A 42 47.29 -19.69 -4.43
C LEU A 42 45.99 -20.16 -5.06
N ALA A 43 45.42 -21.28 -4.60
CA ALA A 43 44.15 -21.79 -5.10
C ALA A 43 42.99 -20.83 -4.79
N SER A 44 42.96 -20.26 -3.59
CA SER A 44 41.96 -19.25 -3.19
C SER A 44 42.09 -17.97 -4.02
N ALA A 45 43.32 -17.47 -4.21
CA ALA A 45 43.57 -16.29 -5.05
C ALA A 45 43.20 -16.56 -6.52
N SER A 46 43.56 -17.73 -7.05
CA SER A 46 43.23 -18.14 -8.41
C SER A 46 41.72 -18.26 -8.60
N LEU A 47 41.00 -18.85 -7.63
CA LEU A 47 39.55 -18.95 -7.66
C LEU A 47 38.89 -17.56 -7.58
N TYR A 48 39.41 -16.66 -6.76
CA TYR A 48 38.93 -15.27 -6.69
C TYR A 48 39.17 -14.51 -8.00
N LEU A 49 40.29 -14.75 -8.69
CA LEU A 49 40.53 -14.14 -10.00
C LEU A 49 39.70 -14.79 -11.13
N LEU A 50 39.29 -16.06 -11.00
CA LEU A 50 38.45 -16.74 -11.98
C LEU A 50 36.95 -16.43 -11.82
N VAL A 51 36.48 -16.29 -10.57
CA VAL A 51 35.05 -16.19 -10.22
C VAL A 51 34.68 -14.81 -9.65
N GLY A 52 35.62 -14.12 -9.00
CA GLY A 52 35.40 -12.82 -8.39
C GLY A 52 35.60 -11.67 -9.38
N ASP A 53 35.05 -10.50 -9.03
CA ASP A 53 35.29 -9.25 -9.74
C ASP A 53 36.22 -8.35 -8.90
N PRO A 54 37.53 -8.28 -9.21
CA PRO A 54 38.47 -7.42 -8.49
C PRO A 54 38.14 -5.93 -8.66
N ARG A 55 37.31 -5.56 -9.65
CA ARG A 55 36.87 -4.17 -9.87
C ARG A 55 35.76 -3.75 -8.92
N ALA A 56 35.02 -4.68 -8.33
CA ALA A 56 34.04 -4.36 -7.30
C ALA A 56 34.67 -3.77 -6.02
N ALA A 57 35.98 -4.00 -5.80
CA ALA A 57 36.74 -3.36 -4.71
C ALA A 57 37.13 -1.90 -5.03
N GLN A 58 37.03 -1.50 -6.29
CA GLN A 58 37.26 -0.15 -6.76
C GLN A 58 35.89 0.45 -7.12
N GLU A 59 35.06 0.74 -6.12
CA GLU A 59 33.92 1.62 -6.38
C GLU A 59 34.50 2.97 -6.83
N PRO A 60 34.20 3.43 -8.07
CA PRO A 60 34.58 4.77 -8.47
C PRO A 60 33.96 5.75 -7.46
N ALA A 61 34.74 6.75 -7.05
CA ALA A 61 34.22 7.82 -6.21
C ALA A 61 32.95 8.37 -6.85
N ALA A 62 31.90 8.56 -6.05
CA ALA A 62 30.68 9.19 -6.52
C ALA A 62 31.06 10.51 -7.23
N PRO A 63 30.50 10.78 -8.43
CA PRO A 63 30.88 11.95 -9.20
C PRO A 63 30.70 13.20 -8.34
N SER A 64 31.72 14.05 -8.35
CA SER A 64 31.69 15.31 -7.62
C SER A 64 30.59 16.21 -8.18
N LEU A 65 30.10 17.15 -7.35
CA LEU A 65 29.11 18.15 -7.80
C LEU A 65 29.62 18.99 -8.98
N ALA A 66 30.94 19.14 -9.13
CA ALA A 66 31.55 19.81 -10.27
C ALA A 66 31.40 18.98 -11.56
N GLU A 67 31.75 17.69 -11.50
CA GLU A 67 31.61 16.78 -12.65
C GLU A 67 30.14 16.62 -13.09
N LEU A 68 29.19 16.62 -12.14
CA LEU A 68 27.76 16.61 -12.46
C LEU A 68 27.32 17.89 -13.18
N ARG A 69 27.82 19.06 -12.78
CA ARG A 69 27.51 20.34 -13.46
C ARG A 69 28.06 20.37 -14.88
N ASP A 70 29.30 19.94 -15.06
CA ASP A 70 29.94 19.87 -16.37
C ASP A 70 29.20 18.88 -17.28
N GLY A 71 28.79 17.73 -16.75
CA GLY A 71 27.96 16.75 -17.44
C GLY A 71 26.60 17.30 -17.88
N VAL A 72 25.93 18.08 -17.03
CA VAL A 72 24.68 18.76 -17.37
C VAL A 72 24.88 19.74 -18.53
N GLN A 73 25.93 20.57 -18.50
CA GLN A 73 26.21 21.51 -19.57
C GLN A 73 26.50 20.81 -20.91
N ALA A 74 27.28 19.73 -20.88
CA ALA A 74 27.54 18.93 -22.08
C ALA A 74 26.25 18.29 -22.64
N LEU A 75 25.37 17.82 -21.76
CA LEU A 75 24.09 17.22 -22.13
C LEU A 75 23.12 18.25 -22.71
N GLU A 76 23.09 19.47 -22.17
CA GLU A 76 22.32 20.59 -22.73
C GLU A 76 22.76 20.91 -24.15
N GLN A 77 24.06 21.04 -24.39
CA GLN A 77 24.60 21.27 -25.75
C GLN A 77 24.30 20.11 -26.70
N ALA A 78 24.29 18.87 -26.22
CA ALA A 78 23.91 17.72 -27.03
C ALA A 78 22.43 17.78 -27.42
N LEU A 79 21.56 18.12 -26.46
CA LEU A 79 20.12 18.25 -26.68
C LEU A 79 19.72 19.47 -27.52
N GLU A 80 20.55 20.52 -27.56
CA GLU A 80 20.39 21.61 -28.52
C GLU A 80 20.56 21.13 -29.96
N ARG A 81 21.50 20.20 -30.19
CA ARG A 81 21.74 19.61 -31.52
C ARG A 81 20.72 18.53 -31.86
N GLU A 82 20.33 17.73 -30.87
CA GLU A 82 19.40 16.61 -31.02
C GLU A 82 18.18 16.72 -30.07
N PRO A 83 17.28 17.69 -30.29
CA PRO A 83 16.21 18.02 -29.34
C PRO A 83 15.08 16.99 -29.26
N GLN A 84 15.08 15.98 -30.13
CA GLN A 84 14.04 14.94 -30.20
C GLN A 84 14.37 13.68 -29.38
N ARG A 85 15.50 13.69 -28.66
CA ARG A 85 15.96 12.55 -27.86
C ARG A 85 15.33 12.51 -26.47
N ALA A 86 14.25 11.76 -26.31
CA ALA A 86 13.55 11.61 -25.02
C ALA A 86 14.46 11.11 -23.90
N ASP A 87 15.32 10.13 -24.20
CA ASP A 87 16.33 9.55 -23.29
C ASP A 87 17.31 10.60 -22.75
N GLY A 88 17.78 11.50 -23.62
CA GLY A 88 18.65 12.59 -23.21
C GLY A 88 17.94 13.59 -22.29
N TRP A 89 16.68 13.92 -22.56
CA TRP A 89 15.88 14.78 -21.68
C TRP A 89 15.59 14.13 -20.31
N VAL A 90 15.39 12.82 -20.25
CA VAL A 90 15.29 12.07 -18.99
C VAL A 90 16.58 12.18 -18.19
N LEU A 91 17.73 11.95 -18.83
CA LEU A 91 19.03 12.05 -18.17
C LEU A 91 19.28 13.46 -17.63
N LEU A 92 18.94 14.49 -18.42
CA LEU A 92 19.06 15.89 -18.00
C LEU A 92 18.18 16.18 -16.79
N GLY A 93 16.94 15.68 -16.79
CA GLY A 93 16.03 15.78 -15.65
C GLY A 93 16.61 15.15 -14.38
N ARG A 94 17.17 13.94 -14.49
CA ARG A 94 17.81 13.24 -13.36
C ARG A 94 19.00 14.02 -12.81
N SER A 95 19.94 14.40 -13.67
CA SER A 95 21.16 15.11 -13.25
C SER A 95 20.85 16.47 -12.61
N ARG A 96 19.87 17.21 -13.15
CA ARG A 96 19.40 18.47 -12.53
C ARG A 96 18.71 18.23 -11.18
N GLY A 97 17.96 17.13 -11.05
CA GLY A 97 17.36 16.72 -9.77
C GLY A 97 18.41 16.43 -8.70
N GLU A 98 19.49 15.73 -9.05
CA GLU A 98 20.64 15.47 -8.16
C GLU A 98 21.36 16.75 -7.75
N LEU A 99 21.42 17.75 -8.63
CA LEU A 99 21.94 19.09 -8.33
C LEU A 99 20.97 19.98 -7.53
N GLY A 100 19.77 19.48 -7.18
CA GLY A 100 18.75 20.22 -6.45
C GLY A 100 17.99 21.26 -7.29
N GLN A 101 18.17 21.26 -8.61
CA GLN A 101 17.55 22.19 -9.55
C GLN A 101 16.17 21.68 -9.96
N LEU A 102 15.22 21.64 -9.02
CA LEU A 102 13.95 20.93 -9.17
C LEU A 102 13.08 21.47 -10.33
N ASP A 103 12.99 22.79 -10.50
CA ASP A 103 12.24 23.40 -11.62
C ASP A 103 12.82 23.02 -12.98
N ALA A 104 14.15 23.07 -13.10
CA ALA A 104 14.86 22.75 -14.32
C ALA A 104 14.79 21.25 -14.63
N ALA A 105 14.74 20.40 -13.60
CA ALA A 105 14.49 18.98 -13.73
C ALA A 105 13.06 18.69 -14.22
N ALA A 106 12.05 19.32 -13.61
CA ALA A 106 10.66 19.18 -14.03
C ALA A 106 10.44 19.62 -15.49
N ALA A 107 11.10 20.69 -15.92
CA ALA A 107 11.05 21.14 -17.32
C ALA A 107 11.66 20.10 -18.29
N ALA A 108 12.81 19.53 -17.95
CA ALA A 108 13.46 18.50 -18.77
C ALA A 108 12.60 17.23 -18.87
N TYR A 109 12.07 16.73 -17.75
CA TYR A 109 11.16 15.58 -17.78
C TYR A 109 9.84 15.87 -18.52
N SER A 110 9.31 17.10 -18.42
CA SER A 110 8.13 17.49 -19.20
C SER A 110 8.39 17.42 -20.71
N ARG A 111 9.62 17.76 -21.13
CA ARG A 111 10.04 17.62 -22.53
C ARG A 111 10.20 16.15 -22.93
N ALA A 112 10.77 15.33 -22.07
CA ALA A 112 10.86 13.88 -22.27
C ALA A 112 9.47 13.25 -22.45
N ALA A 113 8.52 13.56 -21.56
CA ALA A 113 7.14 13.06 -21.63
C ALA A 113 6.40 13.50 -22.90
N ALA A 114 6.73 14.68 -23.45
CA ALA A 114 6.16 15.12 -24.72
C ALA A 114 6.74 14.36 -25.94
N LEU A 115 7.97 13.86 -25.84
CA LEU A 115 8.64 13.10 -26.90
C LEU A 115 8.35 11.59 -26.83
N ALA A 116 8.08 11.08 -25.63
CA ALA A 116 7.70 9.69 -25.37
C ALA A 116 6.38 9.64 -24.57
N PRO A 117 5.25 9.99 -25.20
CA PRO A 117 3.96 10.07 -24.51
C PRO A 117 3.46 8.72 -24.00
N ASP A 118 3.85 7.62 -24.65
CA ASP A 118 3.43 6.26 -24.28
C ASP A 118 4.51 5.51 -23.47
N ASP A 119 5.51 6.19 -22.91
CA ASP A 119 6.48 5.56 -21.99
C ASP A 119 6.05 5.79 -20.54
N ALA A 120 5.48 4.75 -19.92
CA ALA A 120 4.97 4.81 -18.56
C ALA A 120 6.04 5.24 -17.53
N GLY A 121 7.30 4.85 -17.72
CA GLY A 121 8.40 5.24 -16.84
C GLY A 121 8.71 6.73 -16.93
N VAL A 122 8.77 7.26 -18.16
CA VAL A 122 9.00 8.70 -18.40
C VAL A 122 7.86 9.54 -17.83
N LEU A 123 6.61 9.13 -18.04
CA LEU A 123 5.43 9.82 -17.51
C LEU A 123 5.43 9.89 -15.98
N VAL A 124 5.80 8.79 -15.31
CA VAL A 124 5.90 8.71 -13.85
C VAL A 124 6.99 9.62 -13.31
N GLU A 125 8.18 9.61 -13.90
CA GLU A 125 9.27 10.50 -13.50
C GLU A 125 8.91 11.97 -13.75
N ALA A 126 8.23 12.30 -14.85
CA ALA A 126 7.76 13.66 -15.12
C ALA A 126 6.73 14.15 -14.12
N ALA A 127 5.75 13.31 -13.77
CA ALA A 127 4.76 13.63 -12.75
C ALA A 127 5.42 13.87 -11.38
N GLN A 128 6.36 13.00 -10.99
CA GLN A 128 7.05 13.13 -9.71
C GLN A 128 8.00 14.33 -9.67
N ALA A 129 8.74 14.61 -10.74
CA ALA A 129 9.62 15.77 -10.81
C ALA A 129 8.82 17.08 -10.72
N ARG A 130 7.66 17.13 -11.38
CA ARG A 130 6.75 18.28 -11.32
C ARG A 130 6.19 18.50 -9.91
N ALA A 131 5.76 17.44 -9.23
CA ALA A 131 5.36 17.53 -7.84
C ALA A 131 6.54 17.93 -6.93
N GLN A 132 7.76 17.47 -7.19
CA GLN A 132 8.92 17.88 -6.40
C GLN A 132 9.31 19.35 -6.62
N ALA A 133 9.11 19.91 -7.81
CA ALA A 133 9.34 21.33 -8.06
C ALA A 133 8.30 22.22 -7.35
N ASP A 134 7.10 21.71 -7.11
CA ASP A 134 6.08 22.42 -6.36
C ASP A 134 6.48 22.62 -4.87
N PRO A 135 6.33 23.84 -4.31
CA PRO A 135 6.67 24.12 -2.91
C PRO A 135 5.90 23.25 -1.90
N GLU A 136 4.63 22.94 -2.20
CA GLU A 136 3.75 22.14 -1.34
C GLU A 136 3.80 20.65 -1.68
N LYS A 137 4.61 20.27 -2.68
CA LYS A 137 4.74 18.91 -3.20
C LYS A 137 3.44 18.36 -3.77
N HIS A 138 2.63 19.24 -4.37
CA HIS A 138 1.34 18.88 -4.93
C HIS A 138 1.44 18.34 -6.37
N PHE A 139 0.64 17.31 -6.65
CA PHE A 139 0.43 16.81 -8.00
C PHE A 139 -0.65 17.65 -8.70
N ASP A 140 -0.22 18.46 -9.66
CA ASP A 140 -1.11 19.27 -10.49
C ASP A 140 -1.83 18.43 -11.57
N ASP A 141 -2.70 19.06 -12.37
CA ASP A 141 -3.57 18.34 -13.31
C ASP A 141 -2.78 17.59 -14.39
N ARG A 142 -1.66 18.19 -14.80
CA ARG A 142 -0.77 17.58 -15.79
C ARG A 142 -0.08 16.34 -15.22
N ALA A 143 0.44 16.43 -13.99
CA ALA A 143 1.05 15.29 -13.31
C ALA A 143 0.04 14.15 -13.10
N LEU A 144 -1.20 14.48 -12.71
CA LEU A 144 -2.28 13.50 -12.57
C LEU A 144 -2.63 12.83 -13.91
N GLY A 145 -2.74 13.60 -14.99
CA GLY A 145 -2.98 13.08 -16.34
C GLY A 145 -1.87 12.13 -16.81
N TRP A 146 -0.61 12.45 -16.56
CA TRP A 146 0.51 11.56 -16.87
C TRP A 146 0.47 10.25 -16.07
N LEU A 147 0.15 10.30 -14.77
CA LEU A 147 0.03 9.09 -13.95
C LEU A 147 -1.14 8.19 -14.39
N GLN A 148 -2.26 8.79 -14.77
CA GLN A 148 -3.40 8.04 -15.34
C GLN A 148 -3.03 7.42 -16.68
N HIS A 149 -2.36 8.16 -17.56
CA HIS A 149 -1.94 7.64 -18.86
C HIS A 149 -0.88 6.54 -18.72
N ALA A 150 0.06 6.68 -17.79
CA ALA A 150 1.04 5.63 -17.48
C ALA A 150 0.36 4.31 -17.08
N LEU A 151 -0.74 4.35 -16.33
CA LEU A 151 -1.52 3.16 -15.99
C LEU A 151 -2.39 2.63 -17.14
N GLN A 152 -2.74 3.46 -18.12
CA GLN A 152 -3.41 3.00 -19.35
C GLN A 152 -2.44 2.23 -20.24
N VAL A 153 -1.22 2.76 -20.39
CA VAL A 153 -0.14 2.11 -21.15
C VAL A 153 0.35 0.85 -20.43
N GLN A 154 0.60 0.96 -19.12
CA GLN A 154 1.16 -0.10 -18.30
C GLN A 154 0.32 -0.30 -17.02
N PRO A 155 -0.72 -1.16 -17.05
CA PRO A 155 -1.61 -1.39 -15.90
C PRO A 155 -0.97 -2.00 -14.65
N ASP A 156 0.24 -2.53 -14.78
CA ASP A 156 1.06 -3.10 -13.70
C ASP A 156 2.13 -2.14 -13.18
N ALA A 157 2.17 -0.88 -13.65
CA ALA A 157 3.11 0.12 -13.16
C ALA A 157 2.82 0.52 -11.70
N GLU A 158 3.44 -0.20 -10.76
CA GLU A 158 3.21 -0.04 -9.31
C GLU A 158 3.46 1.39 -8.82
N ARG A 159 4.55 2.01 -9.27
CA ARG A 159 4.92 3.39 -8.90
C ARG A 159 3.89 4.40 -9.43
N ALA A 160 3.32 4.18 -10.62
CA ALA A 160 2.27 5.03 -11.16
C ALA A 160 0.99 4.96 -10.31
N ALA A 161 0.54 3.75 -9.96
CA ALA A 161 -0.63 3.54 -9.10
C ALA A 161 -0.41 4.12 -7.70
N TRP A 162 0.78 3.95 -7.12
CA TRP A 162 1.13 4.51 -5.83
C TRP A 162 1.00 6.05 -5.84
N LEU A 163 1.70 6.71 -6.77
CA LEU A 163 1.69 8.17 -6.88
C LEU A 163 0.32 8.73 -7.27
N LEU A 164 -0.44 8.02 -8.12
CA LEU A 164 -1.80 8.44 -8.49
C LEU A 164 -2.71 8.49 -7.26
N GLY A 165 -2.66 7.50 -6.38
CA GLY A 165 -3.42 7.55 -5.14
C GLY A 165 -2.99 8.70 -4.22
N ILE A 166 -1.70 9.04 -4.14
CA ILE A 166 -1.24 10.24 -3.41
C ILE A 166 -1.85 11.51 -4.02
N ALA A 167 -1.75 11.66 -5.35
CA ALA A 167 -2.27 12.79 -6.08
C ALA A 167 -3.79 12.96 -5.88
N LEU A 168 -4.55 11.85 -5.95
CA LEU A 168 -5.99 11.84 -5.72
C LEU A 168 -6.34 12.28 -4.29
N ARG A 169 -5.60 11.83 -3.27
CA ARG A 169 -5.80 12.26 -1.89
C ARG A 169 -5.50 13.74 -1.67
N GLN A 170 -4.45 14.27 -2.27
CA GLN A 170 -4.15 15.72 -2.20
C GLN A 170 -5.30 16.56 -2.78
N ARG A 171 -6.01 16.03 -3.78
CA ARG A 171 -7.23 16.64 -4.36
C ARG A 171 -8.51 16.36 -3.57
N GLY A 172 -8.44 15.64 -2.46
CA GLY A 172 -9.60 15.22 -1.67
C GLY A 172 -10.48 14.17 -2.35
N ARG A 173 -9.99 13.52 -3.41
CA ARG A 173 -10.64 12.42 -4.13
C ARG A 173 -10.30 11.09 -3.45
N ASP A 174 -10.54 11.01 -2.15
CA ASP A 174 -10.09 9.90 -1.30
C ASP A 174 -10.73 8.56 -1.71
N ALA A 175 -11.99 8.55 -2.18
CA ALA A 175 -12.66 7.34 -2.66
C ALA A 175 -11.95 6.71 -3.87
N GLU A 176 -11.50 7.54 -4.82
CA GLU A 176 -10.76 7.07 -5.99
C GLU A 176 -9.36 6.62 -5.63
N ALA A 177 -8.70 7.31 -4.70
CA ALA A 177 -7.42 6.87 -4.16
C ALA A 177 -7.52 5.47 -3.51
N VAL A 178 -8.60 5.21 -2.77
CA VAL A 178 -8.86 3.90 -2.17
C VAL A 178 -9.01 2.83 -3.25
N ALA A 179 -9.71 3.10 -4.35
CA ALA A 179 -9.88 2.15 -5.44
C ALA A 179 -8.53 1.79 -6.09
N VAL A 180 -7.72 2.80 -6.44
CA VAL A 180 -6.39 2.60 -7.05
C VAL A 180 -5.46 1.82 -6.13
N TRP A 181 -5.35 2.23 -4.86
CA TRP A 181 -4.45 1.56 -3.92
C TRP A 181 -4.91 0.17 -3.48
N SER A 182 -6.22 -0.08 -3.43
CA SER A 182 -6.74 -1.43 -3.13
C SER A 182 -6.41 -2.41 -4.25
N ALA A 183 -6.43 -1.97 -5.51
CA ALA A 183 -6.00 -2.79 -6.66
C ALA A 183 -4.48 -3.02 -6.71
N LEU A 184 -3.69 -2.06 -6.21
CA LEU A 184 -2.23 -2.17 -6.11
C LEU A 184 -1.78 -3.13 -4.99
N LEU A 185 -2.49 -3.13 -3.85
CA LEU A 185 -2.10 -3.83 -2.63
C LEU A 185 -1.64 -5.30 -2.81
N PRO A 186 -2.35 -6.18 -3.55
CA PRO A 186 -1.94 -7.58 -3.69
C PRO A 186 -0.64 -7.77 -4.50
N ARG A 187 -0.16 -6.74 -5.19
CA ARG A 187 1.07 -6.80 -6.01
C ARG A 187 2.32 -6.37 -5.22
N LEU A 188 2.12 -5.68 -4.10
CA LEU A 188 3.22 -5.13 -3.31
C LEU A 188 3.87 -6.17 -2.40
N GLN A 189 5.18 -6.00 -2.20
CA GLN A 189 5.92 -6.73 -1.18
C GLN A 189 5.39 -6.43 0.23
N PRO A 190 5.48 -7.36 1.20
CA PRO A 190 4.83 -7.23 2.51
C PRO A 190 5.09 -5.92 3.26
N GLY A 191 6.32 -5.39 3.20
CA GLY A 191 6.67 -4.12 3.82
C GLY A 191 5.97 -2.92 3.17
N ALA A 192 5.95 -2.85 1.85
CA ALA A 192 5.27 -1.80 1.10
C ALA A 192 3.74 -1.93 1.21
N ALA A 193 3.22 -3.16 1.24
CA ALA A 193 1.81 -3.45 1.47
C ALA A 193 1.33 -2.95 2.84
N ALA A 194 2.12 -3.18 3.91
CA ALA A 194 1.79 -2.69 5.25
C ALA A 194 1.74 -1.14 5.30
N ALA A 195 2.70 -0.46 4.66
CA ALA A 195 2.68 1.00 4.56
C ALA A 195 1.44 1.51 3.79
N LEU A 196 1.07 0.84 2.68
CA LEU A 196 -0.11 1.20 1.90
C LEU A 196 -1.41 0.96 2.67
N GLN A 197 -1.49 -0.11 3.46
CA GLN A 197 -2.67 -0.42 4.28
C GLN A 197 -2.97 0.71 5.27
N GLN A 198 -1.95 1.28 5.90
CA GLN A 198 -2.13 2.44 6.79
C GLN A 198 -2.71 3.65 6.03
N GLN A 199 -2.19 3.93 4.84
CA GLN A 199 -2.71 5.01 3.99
C GLN A 199 -4.15 4.74 3.53
N LEU A 200 -4.49 3.49 3.22
CA LEU A 200 -5.85 3.07 2.85
C LEU A 200 -6.85 3.28 3.98
N VAL A 201 -6.48 3.00 5.24
CA VAL A 201 -7.36 3.25 6.40
C VAL A 201 -7.68 4.74 6.52
N ILE A 202 -6.67 5.61 6.40
CA ILE A 202 -6.83 7.06 6.45
C ILE A 202 -7.71 7.55 5.29
N ALA A 203 -7.44 7.08 4.07
CA ALA A 203 -8.20 7.45 2.89
C ALA A 203 -9.67 7.00 2.97
N ARG A 204 -9.95 5.80 3.49
CA ARG A 204 -11.33 5.32 3.70
C ARG A 204 -12.08 6.16 4.73
N ALA A 205 -11.43 6.52 5.84
CA ALA A 205 -12.02 7.40 6.83
C ALA A 205 -12.34 8.79 6.26
N ALA A 206 -11.40 9.36 5.48
CA ALA A 206 -11.60 10.65 4.81
C ALA A 206 -12.72 10.59 3.76
N ALA A 207 -12.78 9.53 2.95
CA ALA A 207 -13.84 9.33 1.96
C ALA A 207 -15.23 9.22 2.61
N GLY A 208 -15.33 8.52 3.75
CA GLY A 208 -16.59 8.41 4.52
C GLY A 208 -16.98 9.70 5.24
N ALA A 209 -16.01 10.53 5.65
CA ALA A 209 -16.27 11.81 6.31
C ALA A 209 -16.60 12.96 5.33
N LYS A 210 -16.09 12.89 4.09
CA LYS A 210 -16.32 13.91 3.03
C LYS A 210 -17.51 13.61 2.12
N ALA A 211 -18.15 12.45 2.24
CA ALA A 211 -19.39 12.22 1.53
C ALA A 211 -20.41 13.28 1.96
N PRO A 212 -20.85 14.21 1.08
CA PRO A 212 -22.03 14.99 1.39
C PRO A 212 -23.18 14.01 1.59
N ALA A 213 -24.12 14.35 2.47
CA ALA A 213 -25.36 13.62 2.71
C ALA A 213 -26.32 13.59 1.48
N ALA A 214 -25.76 13.59 0.26
CA ALA A 214 -26.43 13.64 -1.02
C ALA A 214 -25.76 12.66 -2.01
N SER A 215 -25.64 11.40 -1.61
CA SER A 215 -25.68 10.23 -2.51
C SER A 215 -25.78 8.96 -1.68
N SER A 216 -26.88 8.86 -0.92
CA SER A 216 -27.45 7.57 -0.55
C SER A 216 -28.12 6.99 -1.80
N GLY A 217 -27.31 6.45 -2.71
CA GLY A 217 -27.78 5.83 -3.95
C GLY A 217 -26.63 5.74 -4.97
N ALA A 218 -26.26 4.52 -5.35
CA ALA A 218 -25.12 4.14 -6.20
C ALA A 218 -23.75 4.35 -5.52
N LEU A 219 -23.19 3.37 -4.82
CA LEU A 219 -22.71 2.09 -5.36
C LEU A 219 -23.14 0.92 -4.46
N GLN A 220 -24.32 0.36 -4.77
CA GLN A 220 -24.72 -0.97 -4.37
C GLN A 220 -24.74 -1.81 -5.65
N GLU A 221 -23.57 -2.07 -6.24
CA GLU A 221 -23.46 -2.99 -7.37
C GLU A 221 -22.78 -4.29 -6.90
N ASN A 222 -23.60 -5.34 -6.91
CA ASN A 222 -23.30 -6.75 -6.66
C ASN A 222 -23.12 -7.21 -5.21
N ALA A 223 -23.99 -6.77 -4.31
CA ALA A 223 -24.36 -7.60 -3.17
C ALA A 223 -25.85 -7.88 -3.24
N THR A 224 -26.22 -9.09 -3.68
CA THR A 224 -27.62 -9.53 -3.67
C THR A 224 -28.12 -9.44 -2.22
N PRO A 225 -29.15 -8.63 -1.91
CA PRO A 225 -29.63 -8.51 -0.54
C PRO A 225 -30.18 -9.87 -0.10
N LEU A 226 -29.54 -10.46 0.92
CA LEU A 226 -29.91 -11.78 1.44
C LEU A 226 -31.01 -11.68 2.49
N LEU A 227 -31.11 -10.52 3.15
CA LEU A 227 -32.06 -10.26 4.21
C LEU A 227 -32.45 -8.78 4.25
N SER A 228 -33.75 -8.50 4.42
CA SER A 228 -34.30 -7.15 4.63
C SER A 228 -34.99 -7.07 5.99
N ILE A 229 -34.69 -6.04 6.78
CA ILE A 229 -35.07 -5.92 8.19
C ILE A 229 -35.71 -4.55 8.43
N GLY A 230 -36.97 -4.51 8.80
CA GLY A 230 -37.66 -3.30 9.25
C GLY A 230 -37.45 -3.07 10.74
N ILE A 231 -37.07 -1.86 11.14
CA ILE A 231 -36.76 -1.55 12.54
C ILE A 231 -37.86 -0.68 13.14
N ALA A 232 -38.50 -1.19 14.17
CA ALA A 232 -39.54 -0.49 14.93
C ALA A 232 -38.99 -0.03 16.28
N LEU A 233 -38.96 1.28 16.47
CA LEU A 233 -38.60 1.93 17.74
C LEU A 233 -39.78 1.82 18.74
N PRO A 234 -39.50 1.79 20.06
CA PRO A 234 -40.56 1.73 21.06
C PRO A 234 -41.39 3.02 21.09
N PRO A 235 -42.69 2.93 21.42
CA PRO A 235 -43.55 4.10 21.54
C PRO A 235 -43.05 5.00 22.69
N GLY A 236 -42.75 6.26 22.40
CA GLY A 236 -42.16 7.21 23.36
C GLY A 236 -40.64 7.37 23.27
N PHE A 237 -40.00 6.78 22.25
CA PHE A 237 -38.58 6.98 21.99
C PHE A 237 -38.26 8.44 21.61
N ASP A 238 -37.43 9.09 22.43
CA ASP A 238 -36.93 10.46 22.19
C ASP A 238 -35.43 10.42 21.86
N PRO A 239 -35.02 10.66 20.60
CA PRO A 239 -33.62 10.64 20.19
C PRO A 239 -32.79 11.74 20.86
N ALA A 240 -33.39 12.80 21.42
CA ALA A 240 -32.67 13.88 22.10
C ALA A 240 -32.08 13.46 23.45
N GLN A 241 -32.58 12.38 24.06
CA GLN A 241 -32.11 11.86 25.35
C GLN A 241 -30.87 10.95 25.21
N TRP A 242 -30.43 10.70 23.97
CA TRP A 242 -29.33 9.81 23.63
C TRP A 242 -28.06 10.61 23.27
N PRO A 243 -26.88 10.13 23.68
CA PRO A 243 -25.62 10.81 23.39
C PRO A 243 -25.32 10.85 21.89
N GLN A 244 -24.56 11.85 21.43
CA GLN A 244 -24.21 12.02 20.01
C GLN A 244 -23.42 10.83 19.41
N GLY A 245 -22.79 10.01 20.25
CA GLY A 245 -22.10 8.79 19.85
C GLY A 245 -23.00 7.56 19.73
N ALA A 246 -24.30 7.68 19.99
CA ALA A 246 -25.23 6.56 19.93
C ALA A 246 -25.40 6.01 18.51
N ALA A 247 -25.42 4.69 18.39
CA ALA A 247 -25.53 4.01 17.11
C ALA A 247 -26.38 2.74 17.21
N LEU A 248 -27.15 2.49 16.17
CA LEU A 248 -27.90 1.25 15.96
C LEU A 248 -27.00 0.24 15.24
N PHE A 249 -26.86 -0.92 15.84
CA PHE A 249 -26.18 -2.07 15.27
C PHE A 249 -27.21 -3.13 14.91
N VAL A 250 -27.20 -3.57 13.66
CA VAL A 250 -27.96 -4.74 13.21
C VAL A 250 -26.96 -5.86 13.04
N LEU A 251 -27.10 -6.89 13.85
CA LEU A 251 -26.18 -8.02 13.90
C LEU A 251 -26.89 -9.28 13.45
N ALA A 252 -26.20 -10.08 12.63
CA ALA A 252 -26.56 -11.46 12.34
C ALA A 252 -25.49 -12.37 12.91
N ARG A 253 -25.89 -13.42 13.63
CA ARG A 253 -24.99 -14.44 14.19
C ARG A 253 -25.48 -15.84 13.87
N ALA A 254 -24.61 -16.84 14.04
CA ALA A 254 -25.02 -18.24 13.91
C ALA A 254 -25.90 -18.64 15.12
N PRO A 255 -27.02 -19.35 14.91
CA PRO A 255 -27.91 -19.77 15.99
C PRO A 255 -27.17 -20.73 16.95
N GLY A 256 -27.16 -20.41 18.25
CA GLY A 256 -26.50 -21.23 19.28
C GLY A 256 -24.97 -21.26 19.21
N GLY A 257 -24.34 -20.40 18.39
CA GLY A 257 -22.89 -20.29 18.24
C GLY A 257 -22.23 -19.32 19.24
N PRO A 258 -20.89 -19.18 19.19
CA PRO A 258 -20.16 -18.16 19.96
C PRO A 258 -20.68 -16.75 19.67
N PRO A 259 -20.51 -15.76 20.58
CA PRO A 259 -21.11 -14.42 20.48
C PRO A 259 -20.57 -13.54 19.35
N MET A 260 -19.71 -14.09 18.48
CA MET A 260 -19.11 -13.39 17.35
C MET A 260 -20.14 -13.23 16.23
N PRO A 261 -20.37 -12.00 15.73
CA PRO A 261 -21.33 -11.76 14.66
C PRO A 261 -20.77 -12.16 13.28
N VAL A 262 -21.64 -12.76 12.46
CA VAL A 262 -21.38 -13.15 11.07
C VAL A 262 -21.55 -11.97 10.12
N ALA A 263 -22.44 -11.03 10.43
CA ALA A 263 -22.54 -9.76 9.72
C ALA A 263 -22.94 -8.65 10.70
N VAL A 264 -22.39 -7.45 10.50
CA VAL A 264 -22.68 -6.28 11.36
C VAL A 264 -22.83 -5.03 10.51
N ARG A 265 -23.94 -4.32 10.70
CA ARG A 265 -24.15 -3.01 10.10
C ARG A 265 -24.44 -1.97 11.16
N ARG A 266 -23.74 -0.83 11.09
CA ARG A 266 -23.84 0.28 12.04
C ARG A 266 -24.51 1.47 11.38
N TYR A 267 -25.49 2.06 12.07
CA TYR A 267 -26.19 3.28 11.68
C TYR A 267 -26.10 4.31 12.81
N PRO A 268 -25.72 5.57 12.53
CA PRO A 268 -25.79 6.62 13.54
C PRO A 268 -27.25 6.94 13.88
N LEU A 269 -27.53 7.31 15.13
CA LEU A 269 -28.90 7.61 15.58
C LEU A 269 -29.58 8.72 14.75
N GLN A 270 -28.80 9.66 14.19
CA GLN A 270 -29.33 10.74 13.36
C GLN A 270 -29.78 10.28 11.95
N ALA A 271 -29.37 9.09 11.52
CA ALA A 271 -29.68 8.54 10.20
C ALA A 271 -30.20 7.10 10.31
N LEU A 272 -31.17 6.86 11.20
CA LEU A 272 -31.82 5.56 11.35
C LEU A 272 -32.67 5.25 10.10
N PRO A 273 -32.36 4.18 9.35
CA PRO A 273 -33.18 3.75 8.23
C PRO A 273 -34.44 3.03 8.73
N ALA A 274 -35.56 3.18 8.01
CA ALA A 274 -36.78 2.40 8.26
C ALA A 274 -36.59 0.91 7.96
N SER A 275 -35.74 0.60 6.98
CA SER A 275 -35.41 -0.76 6.54
C SER A 275 -33.90 -0.92 6.30
N VAL A 276 -33.31 -1.99 6.83
CA VAL A 276 -31.90 -2.37 6.72
C VAL A 276 -31.75 -3.62 5.87
N THR A 277 -30.82 -3.61 4.94
CA THR A 277 -30.43 -4.82 4.20
C THR A 277 -29.13 -5.40 4.76
N LEU A 278 -29.03 -6.71 4.83
CA LEU A 278 -27.78 -7.42 5.13
C LEU A 278 -27.39 -8.31 3.93
N SER A 279 -26.09 -8.33 3.66
CA SER A 279 -25.48 -9.02 2.53
C SER A 279 -24.09 -9.55 2.90
N ASP A 280 -23.45 -10.25 1.97
CA ASP A 280 -22.09 -10.78 2.18
C ASP A 280 -21.03 -9.70 2.38
N ALA A 281 -21.28 -8.48 1.89
CA ALA A 281 -20.40 -7.33 2.07
C ALA A 281 -20.36 -6.84 3.53
N ASP A 282 -21.34 -7.24 4.35
CA ASP A 282 -21.47 -6.85 5.76
C ASP A 282 -20.79 -7.85 6.70
N SER A 283 -20.14 -8.90 6.16
CA SER A 283 -19.38 -9.87 6.96
C SER A 283 -18.00 -9.33 7.36
N PRO A 284 -17.65 -9.34 8.67
CA PRO A 284 -16.32 -8.96 9.13
C PRO A 284 -15.25 -10.02 8.82
N MET A 285 -15.64 -11.23 8.39
CA MET A 285 -14.73 -12.33 8.03
C MET A 285 -14.92 -12.72 6.55
N PRO A 286 -14.01 -12.34 5.63
CA PRO A 286 -14.13 -12.66 4.21
C PRO A 286 -14.19 -14.17 3.90
N THR A 287 -13.71 -15.01 4.82
CA THR A 287 -13.72 -16.47 4.71
C THR A 287 -15.03 -17.12 5.17
N GLN A 288 -15.94 -16.36 5.80
CA GLN A 288 -17.24 -16.85 6.30
C GLN A 288 -18.33 -15.81 5.98
N PRO A 289 -18.83 -15.77 4.73
CA PRO A 289 -19.85 -14.81 4.31
C PRO A 289 -21.25 -15.21 4.84
N LEU A 290 -22.17 -14.25 4.87
CA LEU A 290 -23.54 -14.45 5.35
C LEU A 290 -24.28 -15.54 4.55
N SER A 291 -24.04 -15.62 3.24
CA SER A 291 -24.56 -16.63 2.31
C SER A 291 -24.12 -18.07 2.63
N SER A 292 -23.02 -18.24 3.39
CA SER A 292 -22.56 -19.57 3.81
C SER A 292 -23.42 -20.19 4.93
N HIS A 293 -24.30 -19.40 5.55
CA HIS A 293 -25.17 -19.84 6.64
C HIS A 293 -26.60 -20.06 6.15
N ALA A 294 -27.13 -21.27 6.36
CA ALA A 294 -28.53 -21.57 6.04
C ALA A 294 -29.51 -20.87 7.01
N GLN A 295 -29.09 -20.65 8.26
CA GLN A 295 -29.87 -20.02 9.31
C GLN A 295 -29.01 -19.03 10.07
N VAL A 296 -29.58 -17.86 10.37
CA VAL A 296 -28.95 -16.83 11.19
C VAL A 296 -29.94 -16.30 12.20
N GLU A 297 -29.41 -15.91 13.36
CA GLU A 297 -30.15 -15.22 14.42
C GLU A 297 -29.84 -13.73 14.29
N VAL A 298 -30.88 -12.94 14.12
CA VAL A 298 -30.77 -11.51 13.82
C VAL A 298 -31.28 -10.73 15.01
N LEU A 299 -30.51 -9.73 15.43
CA LEU A 299 -30.88 -8.81 16.50
C LEU A 299 -30.47 -7.39 16.14
N ALA A 300 -31.27 -6.43 16.58
CA ALA A 300 -30.97 -5.02 16.52
C ALA A 300 -30.66 -4.52 17.93
N ARG A 301 -29.57 -3.76 18.07
CA ARG A 301 -29.13 -3.13 19.32
C ARG A 301 -28.92 -1.65 19.08
N LEU A 302 -29.57 -0.80 19.85
CA LEU A 302 -29.25 0.62 19.91
C LEU A 302 -28.31 0.87 21.09
N SER A 303 -27.05 1.13 20.78
CA SER A 303 -26.02 1.35 21.80
C SER A 303 -25.85 2.82 22.15
N ARG A 304 -25.85 3.14 23.45
CA ARG A 304 -25.55 4.48 23.97
C ARG A 304 -24.06 4.82 23.86
N THR A 305 -23.20 3.82 24.02
CA THR A 305 -21.73 4.00 24.02
C THR A 305 -21.14 4.01 22.62
N GLY A 306 -21.92 3.64 21.60
CA GLY A 306 -21.46 3.55 20.21
C GLY A 306 -20.61 2.31 19.93
N THR A 307 -20.62 1.32 20.83
CA THR A 307 -19.91 0.05 20.65
C THR A 307 -20.90 -1.09 20.35
N ALA A 308 -20.45 -2.12 19.64
CA ALA A 308 -21.29 -3.25 19.27
C ALA A 308 -21.53 -4.23 20.44
N SER A 309 -20.75 -4.12 21.53
CA SER A 309 -20.88 -4.93 22.74
C SER A 309 -22.10 -4.50 23.57
N HIS A 310 -22.62 -5.41 24.38
CA HIS A 310 -23.72 -5.09 25.30
C HIS A 310 -23.23 -4.10 26.35
N ALA A 311 -23.91 -2.96 26.49
CA ALA A 311 -23.69 -2.00 27.57
C ALA A 311 -24.99 -1.75 28.35
N GLU A 312 -24.85 -1.36 29.61
CA GLU A 312 -26.00 -1.08 30.47
C GLU A 312 -26.78 0.14 29.97
N GLY A 313 -28.08 -0.03 29.70
CA GLY A 313 -28.96 1.00 29.15
C GLY A 313 -29.07 1.02 27.62
N ASP A 314 -28.57 0.00 26.92
CA ASP A 314 -28.82 -0.21 25.49
C ASP A 314 -30.23 -0.79 25.27
N LEU A 315 -30.87 -0.43 24.15
CA LEU A 315 -32.16 -1.03 23.75
C LEU A 315 -31.89 -2.17 22.78
N GLU A 316 -32.52 -3.33 22.98
CA GLU A 316 -32.29 -4.52 22.17
C GLU A 316 -33.60 -5.14 21.69
N SER A 317 -33.61 -5.68 20.48
CA SER A 317 -34.71 -6.53 20.03
C SER A 317 -34.50 -7.96 20.53
N ALA A 318 -35.59 -8.68 20.77
CA ALA A 318 -35.50 -10.13 20.90
C ALA A 318 -34.83 -10.73 19.66
N PRO A 319 -33.90 -11.68 19.81
CA PRO A 319 -33.29 -12.32 18.66
C PRO A 319 -34.32 -13.12 17.87
N VAL A 320 -34.27 -13.01 16.55
CA VAL A 320 -35.17 -13.75 15.65
C VAL A 320 -34.34 -14.60 14.71
N THR A 321 -34.60 -15.91 14.73
CA THR A 321 -33.97 -16.86 13.81
C THR A 321 -34.67 -16.84 12.47
N VAL A 322 -33.89 -16.68 11.40
CA VAL A 322 -34.36 -16.62 10.02
C VAL A 322 -33.56 -17.54 9.11
N GLN A 323 -34.19 -18.03 8.04
CA GLN A 323 -33.56 -18.84 7.00
C GLN A 323 -33.13 -17.95 5.83
N LEU A 324 -31.90 -18.12 5.32
CA LEU A 324 -31.39 -17.33 4.20
C LEU A 324 -31.56 -18.09 2.87
N PRO A 325 -31.88 -17.40 1.75
CA PRO A 325 -32.20 -15.97 1.64
C PRO A 325 -33.65 -15.67 2.02
N GLN A 326 -33.87 -14.64 2.85
CA GLN A 326 -35.20 -14.17 3.20
C GLN A 326 -35.48 -12.81 2.55
N ARG A 327 -36.38 -12.83 1.55
CA ARG A 327 -36.77 -11.63 0.79
C ARG A 327 -37.91 -10.84 1.45
N SER A 328 -38.60 -11.41 2.44
CA SER A 328 -39.64 -10.73 3.21
C SER A 328 -39.02 -9.87 4.30
N GLU A 329 -39.58 -8.67 4.50
CA GLU A 329 -39.12 -7.73 5.53
C GLU A 329 -39.34 -8.32 6.94
N LEU A 330 -38.25 -8.53 7.66
CA LEU A 330 -38.25 -8.98 9.05
C LEU A 330 -38.44 -7.78 9.98
N LYS A 331 -39.52 -7.73 10.75
CA LYS A 331 -39.75 -6.62 11.71
C LYS A 331 -39.10 -6.92 13.05
N LEU A 332 -38.12 -6.10 13.43
CA LEU A 332 -37.50 -6.14 14.76
C LEU A 332 -37.99 -4.94 15.59
N GLN A 333 -38.57 -5.24 16.74
CA GLN A 333 -39.01 -4.23 17.70
C GLN A 333 -37.99 -4.12 18.83
N LEU A 334 -37.41 -2.92 18.99
CA LEU A 334 -36.51 -2.63 20.11
C LEU A 334 -37.33 -2.48 21.40
N ARG A 335 -36.82 -3.02 22.51
CA ARG A 335 -37.41 -2.93 23.85
C ARG A 335 -36.38 -2.51 24.87
#